data_AF-A0A3B9NEQ3-F1
#
_entry.id   AF-A0A3B9NEQ3-F1
#
_cell.length_a   1.000
_cell.length_b   1.000
_cell.length_c   1.000
_cell.angle_alpha   90.00
_cell.angle_beta   90.00
_cell.angle_gamma   90.00
#
_symmetry.space_group_name_H-M   'P 1'
#
loop_
_entity.id
_entity.type
_entity.pdbx_description
1 polymer ?
#
loop_
_entity_poly.entity_id
_entity_poly.type
_entity_poly.pdbx_seq_one_letter_code
_entity_poly.pdbx_strand_id
1 'polypeptide(L)'
;MVKLDNLRSGVTKVDLYEPTLQAQYAEFLSYYHCAGIACRPRRPTDKGKVESSIKYVRNNFLNAFESKSYEDLICGLRVWNDEICNKRVHGTARRRPYDIFLESEKAALQPLPSRRFQIQDVAT
;
A
#
# COMPACT_ATOMS: atom_id res chain seq x y z
N MET A 1 -10.14 1.32 -3.90
CA MET A 1 -9.69 0.55 -5.09
C MET A 1 -8.20 0.27 -4.96
N VAL A 2 -7.77 -0.98 -5.07
CA VAL A 2 -6.40 -1.45 -4.88
C VAL A 2 -5.81 -1.80 -6.24
N LYS A 3 -4.63 -1.24 -6.55
CA LYS A 3 -3.94 -1.51 -7.81
C LYS A 3 -2.97 -2.66 -7.65
N LEU A 4 -3.18 -3.73 -8.43
CA LEU A 4 -2.35 -4.93 -8.39
C LEU A 4 -1.34 -4.90 -9.51
N ASP A 5 -0.09 -5.17 -9.14
CA ASP A 5 0.86 -5.66 -10.12
C ASP A 5 0.36 -7.02 -10.60
N ASN A 6 0.35 -7.27 -11.90
CA ASN A 6 -0.26 -8.45 -12.54
C ASN A 6 0.47 -9.77 -12.24
N LEU A 7 0.96 -9.93 -11.03
CA LEU A 7 1.53 -11.13 -10.44
C LEU A 7 0.47 -12.22 -10.45
N ARG A 8 0.87 -13.44 -10.82
CA ARG A 8 -0.05 -14.61 -10.88
C ARG A 8 -0.73 -14.91 -9.53
N SER A 9 -0.13 -14.49 -8.42
CA SER A 9 -0.67 -14.62 -7.06
C SER A 9 -1.74 -13.58 -6.70
N GLY A 10 -2.02 -12.61 -7.57
CA GLY A 10 -3.10 -11.63 -7.37
C GLY A 10 -4.08 -11.60 -8.54
N VAL A 11 -3.57 -11.82 -9.76
CA VAL A 11 -4.32 -11.75 -11.01
C VAL A 11 -4.10 -13.03 -11.80
N THR A 12 -5.15 -13.84 -11.97
CA THR A 12 -5.12 -15.07 -12.77
C THR A 12 -5.33 -14.80 -14.25
N LYS A 13 -6.17 -13.82 -14.59
CA LYS A 13 -6.34 -13.31 -15.96
C LYS A 13 -6.25 -11.80 -15.97
N VAL A 14 -5.27 -11.28 -16.70
CA VAL A 14 -5.05 -9.85 -16.84
C VAL A 14 -6.07 -9.29 -17.84
N ASP A 15 -6.96 -8.43 -17.36
CA ASP A 15 -7.90 -7.67 -18.18
C ASP A 15 -7.96 -6.23 -17.65
N LEU A 16 -8.20 -5.27 -18.54
CA LEU A 16 -8.23 -3.86 -18.20
C LEU A 16 -9.53 -3.46 -17.48
N TYR A 17 -10.62 -4.13 -17.81
CA TYR A 17 -11.98 -3.82 -17.37
C TYR A 17 -12.48 -4.87 -16.38
N GLU A 18 -12.20 -6.15 -16.63
CA GLU A 18 -12.64 -7.27 -15.77
C GLU A 18 -11.50 -8.23 -15.45
N PRO A 19 -10.47 -7.79 -14.69
CA PRO A 19 -9.39 -8.69 -14.31
C PRO A 19 -9.93 -9.84 -13.46
N THR A 20 -9.60 -11.07 -13.83
CA THR A 20 -9.89 -12.21 -12.97
C THR A 20 -8.83 -12.24 -11.89
N LEU A 21 -9.24 -11.94 -10.66
CA LEU A 21 -8.39 -12.04 -9.48
C LEU A 21 -8.33 -13.49 -9.00
N GLN A 22 -7.27 -13.84 -8.28
CA GLN A 22 -7.25 -15.12 -7.58
C GLN A 22 -8.40 -15.15 -6.55
N ALA A 23 -9.10 -16.28 -6.43
CA ALA A 23 -10.31 -16.42 -5.60
C ALA A 23 -10.13 -15.89 -4.16
N GLN A 24 -9.11 -16.37 -3.44
CA GLN A 24 -8.84 -15.90 -2.06
C GLN A 24 -8.50 -14.41 -1.99
N TYR A 25 -7.85 -13.86 -3.02
CA TYR A 25 -7.53 -12.44 -3.08
C TYR A 25 -8.79 -11.59 -3.35
N ALA A 26 -9.69 -12.09 -4.20
CA ALA A 26 -10.98 -11.48 -4.45
C ALA A 26 -11.87 -11.47 -3.19
N GLU A 27 -11.90 -12.60 -2.45
CA GLU A 27 -12.60 -12.72 -1.17
C GLU A 27 -12.03 -11.73 -0.13
N PHE A 28 -10.70 -11.65 -0.02
CA PHE A 28 -10.04 -10.68 0.86
C PHE A 28 -10.42 -9.23 0.53
N LEU A 29 -10.37 -8.85 -0.75
CA LEU A 29 -10.75 -7.51 -1.18
C LEU A 29 -12.23 -7.23 -0.87
N SER A 30 -13.12 -8.18 -1.18
CA SER A 30 -14.55 -8.07 -0.89
C SER A 30 -14.83 -7.89 0.61
N TYR A 31 -14.12 -8.65 1.46
CA TYR A 31 -14.23 -8.58 2.92
C TYR A 31 -13.90 -7.19 3.48
N TYR A 32 -12.91 -6.50 2.89
CA TYR A 32 -12.52 -5.15 3.25
C TYR A 32 -13.17 -4.06 2.38
N HIS A 33 -14.27 -4.38 1.68
CA HIS A 33 -15.00 -3.47 0.80
C HIS A 33 -14.11 -2.75 -0.24
N CYS A 34 -13.08 -3.45 -0.71
CA CYS A 34 -12.13 -3.00 -1.69
C CYS A 34 -12.42 -3.64 -3.06
N ALA A 35 -12.18 -2.88 -4.12
CA ALA A 35 -12.16 -3.40 -5.49
C ALA A 35 -10.71 -3.47 -5.98
N GLY A 36 -10.31 -4.57 -6.61
CA GLY A 36 -8.99 -4.74 -7.21
C GLY A 36 -9.02 -4.32 -8.68
N ILE A 37 -8.00 -3.57 -9.12
CA ILE A 37 -7.76 -3.27 -10.53
C ILE A 37 -6.38 -3.79 -10.95
N ALA A 38 -6.33 -4.41 -12.12
CA ALA A 38 -5.07 -4.81 -12.74
C ALA A 38 -4.35 -3.60 -13.33
N CYS A 39 -3.01 -3.59 -13.26
CA CYS A 39 -2.21 -2.59 -13.98
C CYS A 39 -2.35 -2.80 -15.50
N ARG A 40 -2.27 -1.71 -16.29
CA ARG A 40 -2.21 -1.84 -17.75
C ARG A 40 -0.92 -2.57 -18.14
N PRO A 41 -1.00 -3.67 -18.91
CA PRO A 41 0.19 -4.30 -19.45
C PRO A 41 1.03 -3.29 -20.24
N ARG A 42 2.36 -3.32 -20.05
CA ARG A 42 3.33 -2.52 -20.83
C ARG A 42 3.19 -0.99 -20.70
N ARG A 43 2.58 -0.48 -19.61
CA ARG A 43 2.55 0.95 -19.26
C ARG A 43 3.30 1.20 -17.94
N PRO A 44 4.62 1.47 -17.96
CA PRO A 44 5.43 1.67 -16.75
C PRO A 44 5.00 2.89 -15.91
N THR A 45 4.28 3.84 -16.52
CA THR A 45 3.78 5.06 -15.87
C THR A 45 2.82 4.78 -14.71
N ASP A 46 2.19 3.60 -14.70
CA ASP A 46 1.16 3.22 -13.73
C ASP A 46 1.67 3.04 -12.29
N LYS A 47 2.99 2.94 -12.09
CA LYS A 47 3.63 2.72 -10.78
C LYS A 47 4.55 3.85 -10.32
N GLY A 48 4.65 4.97 -11.05
CA GLY A 48 5.60 6.04 -10.75
C GLY A 48 5.48 6.60 -9.32
N LYS A 49 4.26 6.66 -8.76
CA LYS A 49 4.03 7.11 -7.37
C LYS A 49 4.59 6.12 -6.34
N VAL A 50 4.42 4.81 -6.56
CA VAL A 50 4.93 3.76 -5.65
C VAL A 50 6.46 3.74 -5.69
N GLU A 51 7.04 3.81 -6.89
CA GLU A 51 8.49 3.86 -7.06
C GLU A 51 9.11 5.11 -6.40
N SER A 52 8.46 6.27 -6.54
CA SER A 52 8.90 7.50 -5.88
C SER A 52 8.88 7.37 -4.35
N SER A 53 7.83 6.78 -3.78
CA SER A 53 7.75 6.51 -2.33
C SER A 53 8.86 5.56 -1.86
N ILE A 54 9.14 4.48 -2.60
CA ILE A 54 10.22 3.54 -2.26
C ILE A 54 11.59 4.23 -2.32
N LYS A 55 11.83 5.03 -3.37
CA LYS A 55 13.06 5.83 -3.49
C LYS A 55 13.23 6.77 -2.30
N TYR A 56 12.15 7.39 -1.83
CA TYR A 56 12.19 8.27 -0.67
C TYR A 56 12.58 7.54 0.62
N VAL A 57 11.92 6.41 0.93
CA VAL A 57 12.23 5.62 2.13
C VAL A 57 13.69 5.14 2.09
N ARG A 58 14.15 4.64 0.93
CA ARG A 58 15.55 4.22 0.75
C ARG A 58 16.53 5.35 1.01
N ASN A 59 16.32 6.49 0.35
CA ASN A 59 17.29 7.58 0.38
C ASN A 59 17.27 8.38 1.68
N ASN A 60 16.16 8.40 2.42
CA ASN A 60 16.00 9.24 3.60
C ASN A 60 16.09 8.46 4.92
N PHE A 61 15.55 7.25 4.98
CA PHE A 61 15.60 6.43 6.19
C PHE A 61 16.67 5.35 6.07
N LEU A 62 16.57 4.45 5.08
CA LEU A 62 17.43 3.27 5.03
C LEU A 62 18.91 3.60 4.83
N ASN A 63 19.22 4.64 4.05
CA ASN A 63 20.59 5.10 3.86
C ASN A 63 21.25 5.66 5.13
N ALA A 64 20.45 6.14 6.09
CA ALA A 64 20.94 6.69 7.36
C ALA A 64 20.80 5.70 8.54
N PHE A 65 20.27 4.51 8.28
CA PHE A 65 20.02 3.50 9.30
C PHE A 65 21.25 2.60 9.48
N GLU A 66 21.81 2.59 10.69
CA GLU A 66 23.09 1.91 10.97
C GLU A 66 22.95 0.58 11.74
N SER A 67 21.82 0.35 12.43
CA SER A 67 21.62 -0.91 13.17
C SER A 67 21.41 -2.09 12.23
N LYS A 68 21.77 -3.29 12.70
CA LYS A 68 21.54 -4.57 12.00
C LYS A 68 20.40 -5.40 12.61
N SER A 69 19.77 -4.92 13.68
CA SER A 69 18.60 -5.59 14.27
C SER A 69 17.35 -5.27 13.46
N TYR A 70 16.54 -6.30 13.25
CA TYR A 70 15.24 -6.17 12.58
C TYR A 70 14.24 -5.41 13.45
N GLU A 71 14.30 -5.58 14.77
CA GLU A 71 13.47 -4.89 15.74
C GLU A 71 13.77 -3.39 15.73
N ASP A 72 15.05 -3.02 15.75
CA ASP A 72 15.49 -1.62 15.63
C ASP A 72 15.01 -1.00 14.32
N LEU A 73 15.03 -1.76 13.22
CA LEU A 73 14.55 -1.30 11.92
C LEU A 73 13.06 -0.99 11.99
N ILE A 74 12.24 -1.87 12.57
CA ILE A 74 10.80 -1.66 12.71
C ILE A 74 10.53 -0.43 13.58
N CYS A 75 11.19 -0.32 14.74
CA CYS A 75 11.01 0.80 15.65
C CYS A 75 11.43 2.12 15.00
N GLY A 76 12.61 2.16 14.37
CA GLY A 76 13.12 3.31 13.64
C GLY A 76 12.19 3.73 12.50
N LEU A 77 11.68 2.77 11.72
CA LEU A 77 10.73 3.05 10.64
C LEU A 77 9.44 3.68 11.15
N ARG A 78 8.91 3.20 12.27
CA ARG A 78 7.69 3.76 12.88
C ARG A 78 7.90 5.22 13.29
N VAL A 79 8.98 5.48 14.04
CA VAL A 79 9.33 6.84 14.47
C VAL A 79 9.55 7.76 13.27
N TRP A 80 10.33 7.31 12.29
CA TRP A 80 10.58 8.08 11.07
C TRP A 80 9.30 8.36 10.27
N ASN A 81 8.40 7.39 10.18
CA ASN A 81 7.13 7.56 9.47
C ASN A 81 6.27 8.65 10.12
N ASP A 82 6.18 8.64 11.44
CA ASP A 82 5.34 9.57 12.19
C ASP A 82 5.96 10.96 12.30
N GLU A 83 7.28 11.04 12.49
CA GLU A 83 7.97 12.30 12.74
C GLU A 83 8.45 13.00 11.47
N ILE A 84 8.76 12.25 10.41
CA ILE A 84 9.37 12.80 9.19
C ILE A 84 8.46 12.62 7.98
N CYS A 85 8.09 11.37 7.65
CA CYS A 85 7.37 11.07 6.42
C CYS A 85 6.00 11.74 6.36
N ASN A 86 5.24 11.67 7.46
CA ASN A 86 3.87 12.20 7.56
C ASN A 86 3.81 13.71 7.84
N LYS A 87 4.83 14.27 8.50
CA LYS A 87 4.90 15.70 8.88
C LYS A 87 5.58 16.59 7.83
N ARG A 88 6.27 16.03 6.83
CA ARG A 88 6.89 16.83 5.76
C ARG A 88 5.84 17.53 4.89
N VAL A 89 6.18 18.70 4.36
CA VAL A 89 5.37 19.35 3.32
C VAL A 89 5.62 18.63 1.99
N HIS A 90 4.60 18.01 1.43
CA HIS A 90 4.73 17.25 0.18
C HIS A 90 4.76 18.19 -1.03
N GLY A 91 5.75 18.06 -1.92
CA GLY A 91 5.95 18.99 -3.04
C GLY A 91 4.74 19.18 -3.96
N THR A 92 3.99 18.09 -4.23
CA THR A 92 2.77 18.16 -5.07
C THR A 92 1.57 18.80 -4.36
N ALA A 93 1.35 18.47 -3.08
CA ALA A 93 0.17 18.93 -2.34
C ALA A 93 0.42 20.27 -1.62
N ARG A 94 1.69 20.68 -1.47
CA ARG A 94 2.17 21.82 -0.66
C ARG A 94 1.62 21.85 0.76
N ARG A 95 1.26 20.67 1.28
CA ARG A 95 0.68 20.46 2.61
C ARG A 95 1.29 19.21 3.22
N ARG A 96 1.15 19.07 4.54
CA ARG A 96 1.58 17.86 5.25
C ARG A 96 0.56 16.75 5.01
N PRO A 97 0.99 15.53 4.61
CA PRO A 97 0.09 14.39 4.44
C PRO A 97 -0.77 14.13 5.67
N TYR A 98 -0.19 14.27 6.87
CA TYR A 98 -0.91 14.06 8.13
C TYR A 98 -2.11 15.00 8.31
N ASP A 99 -1.96 16.29 7.94
CA ASP A 99 -3.04 17.26 8.06
C ASP A 99 -4.19 16.94 7.10
N ILE A 100 -3.86 16.59 5.84
CA ILE A 100 -4.85 16.19 4.83
C ILE A 100 -5.65 14.98 5.33
N PHE A 101 -4.94 13.99 5.89
CA PHE A 101 -5.56 12.79 6.43
C PHE A 101 -6.55 13.12 7.55
N LEU A 102 -6.14 13.93 8.53
CA LEU A 102 -6.99 14.30 9.66
C LEU A 102 -8.19 15.17 9.26
N GLU A 103 -7.99 16.13 8.37
CA GLU A 103 -9.02 17.09 8.00
C GLU A 103 -10.10 16.51 7.09
N SER A 104 -9.74 15.57 6.22
CA SER A 104 -10.62 15.16 5.10
C SER A 104 -10.72 13.65 4.91
N GLU A 105 -9.61 12.94 4.84
CA GLU A 105 -9.63 11.52 4.47
C GLU A 105 -10.22 10.66 5.58
N LYS A 106 -9.86 10.92 6.85
CA LYS A 106 -10.25 10.10 8.00
C LYS A 106 -11.77 10.00 8.15
N ALA A 107 -12.50 11.09 7.90
CA ALA A 107 -13.96 11.09 7.98
C ALA A 107 -14.63 10.34 6.82
N ALA A 108 -13.94 10.20 5.68
CA ALA A 108 -14.42 9.47 4.52
C ALA A 108 -14.07 7.97 4.55
N LEU A 109 -13.25 7.52 5.51
CA LEU A 109 -12.89 6.11 5.65
C LEU A 109 -14.02 5.29 6.28
N GLN A 110 -14.21 4.08 5.76
CA GLN A 110 -15.10 3.09 6.34
C GLN A 110 -14.45 2.42 7.57
N PRO A 111 -15.23 2.02 8.57
CA PRO A 111 -14.72 1.23 9.69
C PRO A 111 -14.22 -0.13 9.20
N LEU A 112 -13.23 -0.67 9.89
CA LEU A 112 -12.76 -2.03 9.62
C LEU A 112 -13.79 -3.06 10.15
N PRO A 113 -13.90 -4.23 9.49
CA PRO A 113 -14.61 -5.37 10.06
C PRO A 113 -14.09 -5.74 11.45
N SER A 114 -14.98 -6.23 12.32
CA SER A 114 -14.64 -6.56 13.71
C SER A 114 -13.68 -7.74 13.86
N ARG A 115 -13.56 -8.56 12.82
CA ARG A 115 -12.62 -9.69 12.76
C ARG A 115 -11.66 -9.50 11.59
N ARG A 116 -10.48 -10.12 11.69
CA ARG A 116 -9.55 -10.17 10.56
C ARG A 116 -10.03 -11.23 9.56
N PHE A 117 -9.83 -10.97 8.27
CA PHE A 117 -10.00 -12.00 7.24
C PHE A 117 -9.10 -13.22 7.54
N GLN A 118 -9.65 -14.42 7.39
CA GLN A 118 -8.92 -15.67 7.58
C GLN A 118 -8.61 -16.28 6.21
N ILE A 119 -7.34 -16.61 5.98
CA ILE A 119 -6.89 -17.28 4.77
C ILE A 119 -7.25 -18.76 4.90
N GLN A 120 -7.81 -19.36 3.85
CA GLN A 120 -8.09 -20.79 3.85
C GLN A 120 -6.79 -21.57 3.69
N ASP A 121 -6.59 -22.57 4.54
CA ASP A 121 -5.50 -23.53 4.40
C ASP A 121 -5.77 -24.39 3.16
N VAL A 122 -4.96 -24.21 2.13
CA VAL A 122 -4.95 -25.11 0.98
C VAL A 122 -4.15 -26.32 1.42
N ALA A 123 -4.82 -27.43 1.76
CA ALA A 123 -4.16 -28.71 1.98
C ALA A 123 -3.30 -29.03 0.74
N THR A 124 -2.02 -29.29 0.97
CA THR A 124 -1.03 -29.57 -0.07
C THR A 124 -1.25 -30.94 -0.69
#